data_AF-A0A6N4QZ13-F1
#
_entry.id   AF-A0A6N4QZ13-F1
#
_cell.length_a   1.000
_cell.length_b   1.000
_cell.length_c   1.000
_cell.angle_alpha   90.00
_cell.angle_beta   90.00
_cell.angle_gamma   90.00
#
_symmetry.space_group_name_H-M   'P 1'
#
loop_
_entity.id
_entity.type
_entity.pdbx_description
1 polymer ?
#
loop_
_entity_poly.entity_id
_entity_poly.type
_entity_poly.pdbx_seq_one_letter_code
_entity_poly.pdbx_strand_id
1 'polypeptide(L)'
;MKMIFNRFIMYKIVKILIVFFGFSLSVIALDGPFTDNSNGTITSGSGLVWQKCSQGQDVMNCSIGVPTTSNWASALSYCNALTLNGRVWRLPNVKELISLVDHGRSANPIINTSIFPNTQGAFYWTSTSGISTGTSPNVATDSDPAVHITTTASNENTYQIPRNTQYRKMAYIVDFRMGGVIEFLKSNSTTAYVRCVSGP
;
A
#
# COMPACT_ATOMS: atom_id res chain seq x y z
N MET A 1 -30.87 44.62 35.95
CA MET A 1 -31.33 43.63 34.94
C MET A 1 -30.61 43.93 33.62
N LYS A 2 -30.10 42.89 32.92
CA LYS A 2 -29.22 42.91 31.73
C LYS A 2 -27.71 42.92 31.99
N MET A 3 -27.13 41.74 32.15
CA MET A 3 -25.79 41.42 31.61
C MET A 3 -25.51 39.89 31.60
N ILE A 4 -26.52 39.06 31.32
CA ILE A 4 -26.35 37.60 31.15
C ILE A 4 -26.52 37.18 29.67
N PHE A 5 -26.84 38.12 28.78
CA PHE A 5 -27.28 37.82 27.41
C PHE A 5 -26.16 37.67 26.36
N ASN A 6 -24.88 37.58 26.75
CA ASN A 6 -23.75 37.57 25.79
C ASN A 6 -22.86 36.31 25.80
N ARG A 7 -23.04 35.39 26.76
CA ARG A 7 -22.27 34.12 26.78
C ARG A 7 -22.87 33.02 25.90
N PHE A 8 -24.18 33.03 25.67
CA PHE A 8 -24.87 32.01 24.86
C PHE A 8 -24.77 32.23 23.34
N ILE A 9 -24.64 33.48 22.89
CA ILE A 9 -24.49 33.85 21.47
C ILE A 9 -23.06 33.59 20.98
N MET A 10 -22.04 33.94 21.78
CA MET A 10 -20.64 33.64 21.47
C MET A 10 -20.36 32.14 21.39
N TYR A 11 -20.98 31.31 22.25
CA TYR A 11 -20.80 29.86 22.19
C TYR A 11 -21.42 29.22 20.93
N LYS A 12 -22.54 29.77 20.41
CA LYS A 12 -23.15 29.32 19.15
C LYS A 12 -22.35 29.74 17.92
N ILE A 13 -21.75 30.94 17.93
CA ILE A 13 -20.89 31.42 16.84
C ILE A 13 -19.55 30.65 16.80
N VAL A 14 -18.97 30.35 17.97
CA VAL A 14 -17.73 29.55 18.06
C VAL A 14 -17.97 28.08 17.67
N LYS A 15 -19.12 27.48 18.01
CA LYS A 15 -19.46 26.11 17.58
C LYS A 15 -19.72 25.99 16.07
N ILE A 16 -20.25 27.04 15.43
CA ILE A 16 -20.47 27.05 13.97
C ILE A 16 -19.15 27.24 13.22
N LEU A 17 -18.21 28.03 13.75
CA LEU A 17 -16.89 28.21 13.14
C LEU A 17 -15.99 26.96 13.20
N ILE A 18 -16.12 26.12 14.24
CA ILE A 18 -15.41 24.82 14.32
C ILE A 18 -15.96 23.79 13.31
N VAL A 19 -17.20 23.98 12.84
CA VAL A 19 -17.82 23.12 11.80
C VAL A 19 -17.59 23.68 10.39
N PHE A 20 -17.33 24.99 10.24
CA PHE A 20 -17.06 25.66 8.95
C PHE A 20 -15.58 25.81 8.58
N PHE A 21 -14.67 25.85 9.56
CA PHE A 21 -13.25 25.56 9.29
C PHE A 21 -13.13 24.04 9.30
N GLY A 22 -13.32 23.44 8.13
CA GLY A 22 -13.21 22.00 7.91
C GLY A 22 -11.86 21.49 8.39
N PHE A 23 -11.80 21.12 9.67
CA PHE A 23 -10.88 20.11 10.13
C PHE A 23 -11.47 18.79 9.65
N SER A 24 -11.42 18.58 8.33
CA SER A 24 -11.44 17.24 7.82
C SER A 24 -10.27 16.56 8.50
N LEU A 25 -10.53 15.66 9.44
CA LEU A 25 -9.58 14.59 9.69
C LEU A 25 -9.47 13.86 8.35
N SER A 26 -8.64 14.37 7.46
CA SER A 26 -8.06 13.57 6.41
C SER A 26 -7.31 12.50 7.18
N VAL A 27 -7.86 11.29 7.17
CA VAL A 27 -7.18 10.13 7.72
C VAL A 27 -5.93 10.00 6.86
N ILE A 28 -4.81 10.54 7.35
CA ILE A 28 -3.54 10.49 6.65
C ILE A 28 -3.14 9.01 6.61
N ALA A 29 -2.59 8.55 5.48
CA ALA A 29 -1.96 7.23 5.42
C ALA A 29 -1.06 7.03 6.64
N LEU A 30 -1.00 5.81 7.17
CA LEU A 30 -0.39 5.53 8.47
C LEU A 30 1.08 5.98 8.57
N ASP A 31 1.78 6.08 7.43
CA ASP A 31 3.18 6.53 7.36
C ASP A 31 3.37 8.05 7.18
N GLY A 32 2.28 8.82 7.02
CA GLY A 32 2.38 10.25 6.77
C GLY A 32 2.84 11.07 8.00
N PRO A 33 3.15 12.35 7.84
CA PRO A 33 3.09 13.13 6.59
C PRO A 33 4.20 12.76 5.60
N PHE A 34 3.95 12.98 4.30
CA PHE A 34 4.94 12.74 3.25
C PHE A 34 5.53 14.05 2.72
N THR A 35 6.82 14.03 2.42
CA THR A 35 7.55 15.15 1.82
C THR A 35 8.27 14.67 0.57
N ASP A 36 7.98 15.28 -0.58
CA ASP A 36 8.75 15.05 -1.81
C ASP A 36 10.09 15.80 -1.72
N ASN A 37 11.20 15.06 -1.80
CA ASN A 37 12.54 15.63 -1.72
C ASN A 37 13.01 16.23 -3.06
N SER A 38 12.18 16.22 -4.11
CA SER A 38 12.49 16.74 -5.45
C SER A 38 13.75 16.12 -6.08
N ASN A 39 14.10 14.90 -5.67
CA ASN A 39 15.24 14.13 -6.18
C ASN A 39 14.84 12.68 -6.53
N GLY A 40 13.54 12.43 -6.69
CA GLY A 40 13.00 11.09 -6.92
C GLY A 40 12.79 10.25 -5.66
N THR A 41 12.89 10.86 -4.48
CA THR A 41 12.58 10.20 -3.20
C THR A 41 11.54 10.96 -2.41
N ILE A 42 10.82 10.25 -1.56
CA ILE A 42 9.79 10.78 -0.68
C ILE A 42 10.12 10.37 0.75
N THR A 43 10.20 11.33 1.66
CA THR A 43 10.37 11.06 3.09
C THR A 43 9.00 10.95 3.76
N SER A 44 8.81 9.92 4.58
CA SER A 44 7.60 9.72 5.36
C SER A 44 7.78 10.16 6.82
N GLY A 45 6.68 10.26 7.57
CA GLY A 45 6.67 10.72 8.96
C GLY A 45 7.37 9.77 9.92
N SER A 46 7.49 8.49 9.56
CA SER A 46 8.23 7.48 10.32
C SER A 46 9.75 7.55 10.12
N GLY A 47 10.23 8.41 9.21
CA GLY A 47 11.64 8.51 8.83
C GLY A 47 12.08 7.54 7.74
N LEU A 48 11.14 6.79 7.14
CA LEU A 48 11.40 6.00 5.94
C LEU A 48 11.52 6.91 4.72
N VAL A 49 12.30 6.46 3.75
CA VAL A 49 12.49 7.12 2.47
C VAL A 49 12.09 6.18 1.35
N TRP A 50 11.10 6.60 0.58
CA TRP A 50 10.49 5.84 -0.48
C TRP A 50 11.04 6.26 -1.83
N GLN A 51 11.20 5.31 -2.73
CA GLN A 51 11.36 5.59 -4.14
C GLN A 51 10.06 6.25 -4.64
N LYS A 52 10.14 7.36 -5.36
CA LYS A 52 8.96 8.12 -5.82
C LYS A 52 8.18 7.43 -6.94
N CYS A 53 8.86 6.72 -7.82
CA CYS A 53 8.25 6.05 -8.96
C CYS A 53 8.39 4.54 -8.86
N SER A 54 7.43 3.81 -9.43
CA SER A 54 7.49 2.36 -9.46
C SER A 54 8.58 1.87 -10.42
N GLN A 55 9.05 0.64 -10.23
CA GLN A 55 9.99 0.00 -11.16
C GLN A 55 9.52 0.12 -12.62
N GLY A 56 10.40 0.56 -13.52
CA GLY A 56 10.12 0.73 -14.95
C GLY A 56 9.73 2.16 -15.37
N GLN A 57 9.50 3.04 -14.40
CA GLN A 57 9.30 4.48 -14.64
C GLN A 57 10.59 5.27 -14.42
N ASP A 58 10.60 6.52 -14.89
CA ASP A 58 11.64 7.50 -14.57
C ASP A 58 11.67 7.83 -13.08
N VAL A 59 12.74 8.48 -12.64
CA VAL A 59 12.98 8.74 -11.22
C VAL A 59 12.25 9.97 -10.67
N MET A 60 11.94 10.97 -11.50
CA MET A 60 11.55 12.30 -10.99
C MET A 60 10.04 12.52 -10.95
N ASN A 61 9.34 12.16 -12.02
CA ASN A 61 7.93 12.53 -12.21
C ASN A 61 7.02 11.32 -12.46
N CYS A 62 7.59 10.15 -12.67
CA CYS A 62 6.87 8.90 -12.94
C CYS A 62 6.03 8.98 -14.23
N SER A 63 6.40 9.87 -15.14
CA SER A 63 5.68 10.19 -16.38
C SER A 63 6.35 9.62 -17.63
N ILE A 64 7.59 9.16 -17.52
CA ILE A 64 8.34 8.53 -18.61
C ILE A 64 8.59 7.07 -18.23
N GLY A 65 8.46 6.17 -19.20
CA GLY A 65 8.50 4.74 -18.95
C GLY A 65 7.17 4.22 -18.42
N VAL A 66 7.03 2.89 -18.39
CA VAL A 66 5.81 2.21 -17.97
C VAL A 66 6.14 1.40 -16.73
N PRO A 67 5.31 1.46 -15.67
CA PRO A 67 5.44 0.53 -14.55
C PRO A 67 5.55 -0.90 -15.04
N THR A 68 6.53 -1.64 -14.56
CA THR A 68 6.75 -3.05 -14.89
C THR A 68 6.53 -3.92 -13.68
N THR A 69 6.03 -5.13 -13.91
CA THR A 69 5.96 -6.16 -12.89
C THR A 69 7.18 -7.07 -12.99
N SER A 70 7.58 -7.65 -11.86
CA SER A 70 8.67 -8.62 -11.80
C SER A 70 8.32 -9.74 -10.82
N ASN A 71 9.02 -10.88 -10.91
CA ASN A 71 8.89 -11.91 -9.88
C ASN A 71 9.56 -11.45 -8.57
N TRP A 72 9.24 -12.12 -7.46
CA TRP A 72 9.72 -11.71 -6.13
C TRP A 72 11.26 -11.63 -6.02
N ALA A 73 11.99 -12.56 -6.63
CA ALA A 73 13.45 -12.59 -6.58
C ALA A 73 14.07 -11.43 -7.37
N SER A 74 13.51 -11.12 -8.55
CA SER A 74 13.90 -9.96 -9.34
C SER A 74 13.55 -8.65 -8.64
N ALA A 75 12.40 -8.58 -7.95
CA ALA A 75 11.99 -7.41 -7.17
C ALA A 75 12.97 -7.12 -6.02
N LEU A 76 13.37 -8.16 -5.28
CA LEU A 76 14.37 -8.06 -4.23
C LEU A 76 15.72 -7.57 -4.79
N SER A 77 16.15 -8.17 -5.90
CA SER A 77 17.42 -7.81 -6.56
C SER A 77 17.40 -6.38 -7.09
N TYR A 78 16.27 -5.96 -7.68
CA TYR A 78 16.07 -4.59 -8.16
C TYR A 78 16.25 -3.58 -7.03
N CYS A 79 15.58 -3.77 -5.89
CA CYS A 79 15.71 -2.83 -4.79
C CYS A 79 17.12 -2.84 -4.20
N ASN A 80 17.76 -4.01 -4.02
CA ASN A 80 19.13 -4.06 -3.49
C ASN A 80 20.18 -3.42 -4.42
N ALA A 81 19.93 -3.39 -5.73
CA ALA A 81 20.83 -2.80 -6.72
C ALA A 81 20.52 -1.33 -7.03
N LEU A 82 19.44 -0.77 -6.50
CA LEU A 82 19.06 0.62 -6.74
C LEU A 82 20.10 1.56 -6.10
N THR A 83 20.63 2.51 -6.88
CA THR A 83 21.65 3.48 -6.44
C THR A 83 21.11 4.91 -6.29
N LEU A 84 19.79 5.04 -6.18
CA LEU A 84 19.10 6.34 -6.13
C LEU A 84 19.52 7.14 -4.89
N ASN A 85 20.02 8.36 -5.11
CA ASN A 85 20.48 9.29 -4.08
C ASN A 85 21.48 8.69 -3.07
N GLY A 86 22.33 7.74 -3.50
CA GLY A 86 23.38 7.16 -2.65
C GLY A 86 22.86 6.38 -1.44
N ARG A 87 21.61 5.94 -1.46
CA ARG A 87 20.97 5.19 -0.37
C ARG A 87 21.11 3.69 -0.56
N VAL A 88 21.05 2.97 0.56
CA VAL A 88 20.82 1.53 0.55
C VAL A 88 19.32 1.29 0.50
N TRP A 89 18.88 0.58 -0.52
CA TRP A 89 17.48 0.32 -0.80
C TRP A 89 17.16 -1.15 -0.54
N ARG A 90 15.93 -1.40 -0.11
CA ARG A 90 15.41 -2.73 0.15
C ARG A 90 13.96 -2.83 -0.29
N LEU A 91 13.51 -4.07 -0.50
CA LEU A 91 12.10 -4.35 -0.68
C LEU A 91 11.37 -4.12 0.66
N PRO A 92 10.29 -3.32 0.70
CA PRO A 92 9.60 -2.97 1.95
C PRO A 92 8.99 -4.20 2.60
N ASN A 93 8.89 -4.21 3.92
CA ASN A 93 8.07 -5.20 4.61
C ASN A 93 6.58 -4.85 4.46
N VAL A 94 5.69 -5.78 4.79
CA VAL A 94 4.24 -5.60 4.60
C VAL A 94 3.68 -4.43 5.40
N LYS A 95 4.18 -4.18 6.61
CA LYS A 95 3.72 -3.08 7.47
C LYS A 95 4.11 -1.72 6.90
N GLU A 96 5.31 -1.63 6.33
CA GLU A 96 5.76 -0.42 5.65
C GLU A 96 4.94 -0.18 4.39
N LEU A 97 4.77 -1.18 3.53
CA LEU A 97 4.08 -0.94 2.26
C LEU A 97 2.59 -0.66 2.46
N ILE A 98 1.93 -1.35 3.39
CA ILE A 98 0.51 -1.10 3.70
C ILE A 98 0.33 0.28 4.35
N SER A 99 1.35 0.82 5.01
CA SER A 99 1.27 2.16 5.60
C SER A 99 1.18 3.30 4.58
N LEU A 100 1.45 3.01 3.29
CA LEU A 100 1.20 3.94 2.18
C LEU A 100 -0.27 3.96 1.72
N VAL A 101 -1.09 2.98 2.13
CA VAL A 101 -2.50 2.94 1.74
C VAL A 101 -3.26 4.09 2.38
N ASP A 102 -3.98 4.82 1.54
CA ASP A 102 -4.81 5.96 1.95
C ASP A 102 -6.29 5.57 1.96
N HIS A 103 -6.77 5.07 3.09
CA HIS A 103 -8.18 4.68 3.25
C HIS A 103 -9.16 5.87 3.27
N GLY A 104 -8.66 7.12 3.31
CA GLY A 104 -9.50 8.31 3.10
C GLY A 104 -9.86 8.52 1.63
N ARG A 105 -9.18 7.83 0.71
CA ARG A 105 -9.38 7.94 -0.72
C ARG A 105 -10.36 6.88 -1.24
N SER A 106 -11.36 7.32 -2.00
CA SER A 106 -12.36 6.46 -2.65
C SER A 106 -12.05 6.09 -4.11
N ALA A 107 -11.00 6.70 -4.69
CA ALA A 107 -10.59 6.46 -6.07
C ALA A 107 -9.37 5.53 -6.13
N ASN A 108 -9.40 4.55 -7.03
CA ASN A 108 -8.26 3.68 -7.33
C ASN A 108 -7.13 4.49 -8.02
N PRO A 109 -5.84 4.34 -7.64
CA PRO A 109 -5.30 3.55 -6.52
C PRO A 109 -5.56 4.18 -5.15
N ILE A 110 -5.70 3.32 -4.13
CA ILE A 110 -5.89 3.68 -2.72
C ILE A 110 -4.55 4.10 -2.08
N ILE A 111 -3.97 5.19 -2.60
CA ILE A 111 -2.71 5.80 -2.18
C ILE A 111 -2.78 7.31 -2.46
N ASN A 112 -1.97 8.12 -1.77
CA ASN A 112 -1.84 9.54 -2.08
C ASN A 112 -1.16 9.74 -3.46
N THR A 113 -1.96 9.88 -4.51
CA THR A 113 -1.49 10.04 -5.91
C THR A 113 -0.79 11.38 -6.18
N SER A 114 -0.93 12.37 -5.32
CA SER A 114 -0.21 13.64 -5.45
C SER A 114 1.25 13.49 -5.03
N ILE A 115 1.51 12.62 -4.06
CA ILE A 115 2.84 12.28 -3.57
C ILE A 115 3.47 11.13 -4.38
N PHE A 116 2.66 10.11 -4.71
CA PHE A 116 3.07 8.93 -5.46
C PHE A 116 2.37 8.89 -6.83
N PRO A 117 2.77 9.78 -7.78
CA PRO A 117 2.09 9.90 -9.06
C PRO A 117 2.24 8.64 -9.91
N ASN A 118 1.25 8.41 -10.77
CA ASN A 118 1.22 7.29 -11.72
C ASN A 118 1.49 5.91 -11.08
N THR A 119 1.12 5.74 -9.81
CA THR A 119 1.11 4.45 -9.13
C THR A 119 0.01 3.58 -9.73
N GLN A 120 0.34 2.37 -10.16
CA GLN A 120 -0.68 1.46 -10.65
C GLN A 120 -1.54 0.95 -9.49
N GLY A 121 -2.86 0.97 -9.66
CA GLY A 121 -3.79 0.26 -8.79
C GLY A 121 -3.68 -1.25 -8.99
N ALA A 122 -2.75 -1.89 -8.29
CA ALA A 122 -2.46 -3.31 -8.44
C ALA A 122 -1.69 -3.84 -7.22
N PHE A 123 -1.19 -5.06 -7.34
CA PHE A 123 -0.37 -5.74 -6.36
C PHE A 123 1.08 -5.25 -6.36
N TYR A 124 1.63 -5.06 -5.16
CA TYR A 124 3.03 -4.70 -4.97
C TYR A 124 3.72 -5.67 -4.00
N TRP A 125 4.94 -6.06 -4.36
CA TRP A 125 5.74 -7.01 -3.57
C TRP A 125 6.19 -6.43 -2.23
N THR A 126 6.22 -7.31 -1.22
CA THR A 126 6.89 -7.05 0.07
C THR A 126 7.96 -8.11 0.33
N SER A 127 8.92 -7.80 1.20
CA SER A 127 9.93 -8.74 1.69
C SER A 127 9.39 -9.70 2.76
N THR A 128 8.20 -9.44 3.31
CA THR A 128 7.61 -10.26 4.35
C THR A 128 7.14 -11.58 3.75
N SER A 129 7.76 -12.67 4.19
CA SER A 129 7.30 -14.01 3.83
C SER A 129 5.95 -14.29 4.45
N GLY A 130 5.17 -15.19 3.83
CA GLY A 130 4.02 -15.79 4.49
C GLY A 130 4.42 -16.51 5.78
N ILE A 131 3.43 -17.07 6.47
CA ILE A 131 3.58 -17.78 7.75
C ILE A 131 4.83 -18.69 7.76
N SER A 132 5.62 -18.68 8.83
CA SER A 132 6.92 -19.37 8.86
C SER A 132 6.82 -20.90 8.83
N THR A 133 5.68 -21.45 9.26
CA THR A 133 5.44 -22.89 9.37
C THR A 133 4.09 -23.28 8.78
N GLY A 134 4.04 -24.42 8.12
CA GLY A 134 2.82 -25.00 7.57
C GLY A 134 2.76 -24.99 6.05
N THR A 135 1.69 -25.56 5.54
CA THR A 135 1.37 -25.67 4.12
C THR A 135 -0.09 -25.32 3.89
N SER A 136 -0.39 -24.74 2.74
CA SER A 136 -1.78 -24.61 2.28
C SER A 136 -2.52 -25.96 2.36
N PRO A 137 -3.79 -26.00 2.80
CA PRO A 137 -4.54 -27.24 2.98
C PRO A 137 -4.52 -28.17 1.76
N ASN A 138 -4.55 -29.48 2.05
CA ASN A 138 -4.59 -30.55 1.06
C ASN A 138 -5.97 -30.71 0.39
N VAL A 139 -7.02 -30.38 1.15
CA VAL A 139 -8.43 -30.56 0.79
C VAL A 139 -9.13 -29.30 1.24
N ALA A 140 -9.82 -28.62 0.31
CA ALA A 140 -10.78 -27.59 0.67
C ALA A 140 -11.93 -28.29 1.37
N THR A 141 -12.07 -28.13 2.69
CA THR A 141 -13.24 -28.62 3.42
C THR A 141 -14.44 -27.75 3.04
N ASP A 142 -15.68 -28.20 3.20
CA ASP A 142 -16.88 -27.41 2.82
C ASP A 142 -17.02 -26.06 3.55
N SER A 143 -16.16 -25.79 4.52
CA SER A 143 -15.97 -24.52 5.23
C SER A 143 -14.83 -23.64 4.70
N ASP A 144 -14.12 -24.08 3.65
CA ASP A 144 -13.11 -23.30 2.95
C ASP A 144 -13.83 -22.33 1.99
N PRO A 145 -13.60 -21.02 2.08
CA PRO A 145 -14.17 -20.04 1.17
C PRO A 145 -13.92 -20.35 -0.32
N ALA A 146 -12.92 -21.18 -0.66
CA ALA A 146 -12.70 -21.68 -2.01
C ALA A 146 -13.83 -22.58 -2.56
N VAL A 147 -14.56 -23.31 -1.72
CA VAL A 147 -15.66 -24.21 -2.13
C VAL A 147 -16.93 -23.42 -2.49
N HIS A 148 -17.15 -22.26 -1.85
CA HIS A 148 -18.31 -21.41 -2.12
C HIS A 148 -18.24 -20.66 -3.47
N ILE A 149 -17.11 -20.70 -4.19
CA ILE A 149 -16.94 -20.01 -5.48
C ILE A 149 -17.36 -20.91 -6.66
N THR A 150 -17.51 -22.23 -6.48
CA THR A 150 -17.87 -23.14 -7.59
C THR A 150 -19.36 -23.14 -7.98
N THR A 151 -20.19 -22.30 -7.38
CA THR A 151 -21.52 -22.01 -7.94
C THR A 151 -21.42 -20.86 -8.92
N THR A 152 -21.94 -21.08 -10.12
CA THR A 152 -21.84 -20.25 -11.33
C THR A 152 -22.48 -18.85 -11.18
N ALA A 153 -22.00 -18.02 -10.24
CA ALA A 153 -22.56 -16.70 -9.95
C ALA A 153 -21.62 -15.73 -9.21
N SER A 154 -20.31 -15.98 -9.10
CA SER A 154 -19.37 -14.94 -8.63
C SER A 154 -18.24 -14.71 -9.64
N ASN A 155 -18.30 -13.57 -10.28
CA ASN A 155 -17.27 -12.91 -11.07
C ASN A 155 -16.10 -12.40 -10.21
N GLU A 156 -15.80 -13.09 -9.10
CA GLU A 156 -14.73 -12.81 -8.14
C GLU A 156 -13.47 -13.56 -8.61
N ASN A 157 -12.58 -12.89 -9.34
CA ASN A 157 -11.26 -13.40 -9.70
C ASN A 157 -10.38 -13.51 -8.45
N THR A 158 -10.66 -14.50 -7.60
CA THR A 158 -9.92 -14.75 -6.36
C THR A 158 -8.68 -15.56 -6.67
N TYR A 159 -7.51 -15.10 -6.21
CA TYR A 159 -6.25 -15.84 -6.34
C TYR A 159 -6.31 -17.12 -5.49
N GLN A 160 -6.19 -18.28 -6.13
CA GLN A 160 -6.16 -19.57 -5.45
C GLN A 160 -4.71 -19.98 -5.12
N ILE A 161 -4.43 -20.22 -3.85
CA ILE A 161 -3.13 -20.75 -3.40
C ILE A 161 -3.04 -22.23 -3.81
N PRO A 162 -1.97 -22.66 -4.51
CA PRO A 162 -1.81 -24.07 -4.85
C PRO A 162 -1.73 -24.95 -3.58
N ARG A 163 -2.38 -26.11 -3.62
CA ARG A 163 -2.44 -27.07 -2.49
C ARG A 163 -1.03 -27.48 -2.05
N ASN A 164 -0.86 -27.78 -0.76
CA ASN A 164 0.43 -28.17 -0.15
C ASN A 164 1.56 -27.16 -0.28
N THR A 165 1.26 -25.91 -0.65
CA THR A 165 2.34 -24.95 -0.80
C THR A 165 2.85 -24.50 0.57
N GLN A 166 4.16 -24.63 0.77
CA GLN A 166 4.83 -24.18 1.98
C GLN A 166 4.73 -22.66 2.11
N TYR A 167 4.24 -22.16 3.24
CA TYR A 167 4.01 -20.73 3.43
C TYR A 167 5.28 -19.87 3.32
N ARG A 168 6.47 -20.41 3.60
CA ARG A 168 7.74 -19.69 3.34
C ARG A 168 7.98 -19.35 1.86
N LYS A 169 7.35 -20.09 0.94
CA LYS A 169 7.34 -19.82 -0.50
C LYS A 169 6.29 -18.76 -0.86
N MET A 170 5.43 -18.34 0.06
CA MET A 170 4.54 -17.20 -0.10
C MET A 170 5.22 -15.91 0.39
N ALA A 171 4.77 -14.77 -0.14
CA ALA A 171 5.02 -13.44 0.39
C ALA A 171 3.68 -12.73 0.59
N TYR A 172 3.61 -11.88 1.62
CA TYR A 172 2.52 -10.90 1.69
C TYR A 172 2.73 -9.85 0.60
N ILE A 173 1.64 -9.42 -0.01
CA ILE A 173 1.61 -8.35 -1.00
C ILE A 173 0.55 -7.34 -0.64
N VAL A 174 0.76 -6.09 -1.03
CA VAL A 174 -0.21 -5.00 -0.81
C VAL A 174 -0.97 -4.76 -2.10
N ASP A 175 -2.30 -4.71 -2.01
CA ASP A 175 -3.21 -4.42 -3.11
C ASP A 175 -3.71 -2.98 -3.04
N PHE A 176 -3.18 -2.10 -3.89
CA PHE A 176 -3.61 -0.71 -3.96
C PHE A 176 -4.94 -0.51 -4.70
N ARG A 177 -5.60 -1.56 -5.22
CA ARG A 177 -6.97 -1.45 -5.77
C ARG A 177 -8.01 -1.33 -4.67
N MET A 178 -7.77 -2.04 -3.56
CA MET A 178 -8.70 -2.15 -2.43
C MET A 178 -8.10 -1.69 -1.10
N GLY A 179 -6.78 -1.46 -1.03
CA GLY A 179 -6.08 -1.09 0.20
C GLY A 179 -5.87 -2.26 1.16
N GLY A 180 -5.68 -3.49 0.64
CA GLY A 180 -5.61 -4.72 1.44
C GLY A 180 -4.26 -5.44 1.36
N VAL A 181 -4.14 -6.52 2.14
CA VAL A 181 -3.00 -7.46 2.09
C VAL A 181 -3.50 -8.84 1.72
N ILE A 182 -2.82 -9.51 0.79
CA ILE A 182 -3.05 -10.92 0.44
C ILE A 182 -1.73 -11.68 0.34
N GLU A 183 -1.77 -13.01 0.21
CA GLU A 183 -0.58 -13.86 0.07
C GLU A 183 -0.38 -14.36 -1.37
N PHE A 184 0.81 -14.15 -1.93
CA PHE A 184 1.20 -14.57 -3.28
C PHE A 184 2.41 -15.51 -3.27
N LEU A 185 2.42 -16.48 -4.19
CA LEU A 185 3.54 -17.39 -4.38
C LEU A 185 4.77 -16.67 -4.95
N LYS A 186 5.94 -16.88 -4.35
CA LYS A 186 7.24 -16.50 -4.89
C LYS A 186 7.65 -17.47 -6.01
N SER A 187 6.99 -17.38 -7.16
CA SER A 187 7.33 -18.17 -8.36
C SER A 187 7.79 -17.26 -9.50
N ASN A 188 8.41 -17.86 -10.52
CA ASN A 188 8.80 -17.14 -11.74
C ASN A 188 7.59 -16.66 -12.57
N SER A 189 6.44 -17.31 -12.42
CA SER A 189 5.20 -16.98 -13.14
C SER A 189 4.33 -15.95 -12.41
N THR A 190 4.62 -15.68 -11.13
CA THR A 190 3.89 -14.69 -10.33
C THR A 190 4.65 -13.38 -10.37
N THR A 191 4.01 -12.32 -10.88
CA THR A 191 4.62 -10.99 -10.97
C THR A 191 3.75 -9.94 -10.29
N ALA A 192 4.39 -8.93 -9.71
CA ALA A 192 3.74 -7.78 -9.09
C ALA A 192 4.64 -6.54 -9.26
N TYR A 193 4.08 -5.36 -9.01
CA TYR A 193 4.84 -4.11 -9.09
C TYR A 193 5.79 -3.97 -7.90
N VAL A 194 6.78 -3.08 -8.04
CA VAL A 194 7.84 -2.89 -7.06
C VAL A 194 8.04 -1.41 -6.79
N ARG A 195 8.15 -1.09 -5.51
CA ARG A 195 8.53 0.23 -5.00
C ARG A 195 9.47 0.01 -3.82
N CYS A 196 10.66 0.57 -3.89
CA CYS A 196 11.68 0.34 -2.89
C CYS A 196 11.59 1.34 -1.74
N VAL A 197 12.09 0.93 -0.58
CA VAL A 197 12.21 1.76 0.62
C VAL A 197 13.65 1.74 1.12
N SER A 198 14.04 2.81 1.79
CA SER A 198 15.31 3.00 2.48
C SER A 198 15.04 3.60 3.85
N GLY A 199 15.85 3.26 4.84
CA GLY A 199 15.62 3.66 6.23
C GLY A 199 16.10 2.58 7.19
N PRO A 200 15.95 2.84 8.50
CA PRO A 200 16.33 1.89 9.55
C PRO A 200 15.68 0.50 9.42
#